data_AF-A0A8S8YEV5-F1
#
_entry.id   AF-A0A8S8YEV5-F1
#
_cell.length_a   1.000
_cell.length_b   1.000
_cell.length_c   1.000
_cell.angle_alpha   90.00
_cell.angle_beta   90.00
_cell.angle_gamma   90.00
#
_symmetry.space_group_name_H-M   'P 1'
#
loop_
_entity.id
_entity.type
_entity.pdbx_description
1 polymer ?
#
loop_
_entity_poly.entity_id
_entity_poly.type
_entity_poly.pdbx_seq_one_letter_code
_entity_poly.pdbx_strand_id
1 'polypeptide(L)'
;MDQSTGYSKGAMYLNDVRPGERVLIVDDVLSTGGTLRAVIDGIRRCGAEVAQVVIVVEKGPGMADLHRDDPSLNLSALIAVDVVDGRVVTRPATSMA
;
A
#
# COMPACT_ATOMS: atom_id res chain seq x y z
N MET A 1 12.95 9.51 -2.75
CA MET A 1 12.95 8.07 -3.06
C MET A 1 12.84 7.92 -4.56
N ASP A 2 13.58 7.02 -5.17
CA ASP A 2 13.51 6.84 -6.62
C ASP A 2 12.32 5.92 -6.96
N GLN A 3 11.39 6.45 -7.73
CA GLN A 3 10.28 5.70 -8.32
C GLN A 3 10.71 5.23 -9.71
N SER A 4 10.60 3.94 -9.98
CA SER A 4 10.76 3.40 -11.33
C SER A 4 9.54 2.57 -11.69
N THR A 5 8.90 2.90 -12.81
CA THR A 5 7.85 2.10 -13.46
C THR A 5 8.34 1.64 -14.84
N GLY A 6 7.53 0.83 -15.54
CA GLY A 6 7.84 0.42 -16.92
C GLY A 6 7.82 1.55 -17.95
N TYR A 7 7.24 2.70 -17.63
CA TYR A 7 7.06 3.83 -18.55
C TYR A 7 7.70 5.14 -18.06
N SER A 8 8.11 5.22 -16.79
CA SER A 8 8.69 6.45 -16.22
C SER A 8 9.68 6.16 -15.09
N LYS A 9 10.59 7.11 -14.87
CA LYS A 9 11.38 7.24 -13.64
C LYS A 9 11.16 8.63 -13.06
N GLY A 10 11.08 8.73 -11.75
CA GLY A 10 10.85 10.00 -11.06
C GLY A 10 11.33 9.95 -9.61
N ALA A 11 11.42 11.12 -8.99
CA ALA A 11 11.69 11.23 -7.56
C ALA A 11 10.36 11.42 -6.80
N MET A 12 10.14 10.61 -5.76
CA MET A 12 9.10 10.84 -4.76
C MET A 12 9.69 11.56 -3.55
N TYR A 13 8.95 12.52 -3.03
CA TYR A 13 9.29 13.31 -1.85
C TYR A 13 8.26 13.06 -0.75
N LEU A 14 8.73 12.83 0.47
CA LEU A 14 7.89 12.77 1.66
C LEU A 14 8.09 14.08 2.40
N ASN A 15 7.01 14.84 2.56
CA ASN A 15 7.04 16.18 3.16
C ASN A 15 6.28 16.16 4.50
N ASP A 16 6.73 16.98 5.44
CA ASP A 16 6.07 17.25 6.73
C ASP A 16 5.70 15.99 7.54
N VAL A 17 6.57 14.98 7.50
CA VAL A 17 6.52 13.82 8.40
C VAL A 17 7.64 13.95 9.43
N ARG A 18 7.29 13.92 10.71
CA ARG A 18 8.22 14.14 11.83
C ARG A 18 8.39 12.87 12.66
N PRO A 19 9.55 12.71 13.33
CA PRO A 19 9.77 11.58 14.22
C PRO A 19 8.67 11.46 15.29
N GLY A 20 8.17 10.25 15.52
CA GLY A 20 7.13 9.94 16.50
C GLY A 20 5.69 10.18 16.02
N GLU A 21 5.48 10.74 14.82
CA GLU A 21 4.13 10.88 14.27
C GLU A 21 3.55 9.54 13.84
N ARG A 22 2.22 9.43 13.93
CA ARG A 22 1.47 8.26 13.49
C ARG A 22 0.78 8.60 12.17
N VAL A 23 1.14 7.89 11.10
CA VAL A 23 0.71 8.17 9.73
C VAL A 23 -0.29 7.13 9.27
N LEU A 24 -1.44 7.61 8.77
CA LEU A 24 -2.39 6.82 7.99
C LEU A 24 -2.06 6.99 6.51
N ILE A 25 -1.83 5.88 5.81
CA ILE A 25 -1.63 5.89 4.36
C ILE A 25 -2.96 5.55 3.69
N VAL A 26 -3.34 6.34 2.68
CA VAL A 26 -4.51 6.06 1.84
C VAL A 26 -4.04 5.95 0.39
N ASP A 27 -4.41 4.86 -0.27
CA ASP A 27 -4.08 4.61 -1.68
C ASP A 27 -5.33 4.23 -2.48
N ASP A 28 -5.34 4.56 -3.77
CA ASP A 28 -6.49 4.27 -4.63
C ASP A 28 -6.55 2.79 -5.02
N VAL A 29 -5.44 2.26 -5.55
CA VAL A 29 -5.36 0.90 -6.09
C VAL A 29 -4.07 0.22 -5.66
N LEU A 30 -4.23 -0.87 -4.91
CA LEU A 30 -3.13 -1.78 -4.60
C LEU A 30 -3.05 -2.88 -5.66
N SER A 31 -2.02 -2.83 -6.50
CA SER A 31 -1.62 -3.96 -7.36
C SER A 31 -0.48 -4.76 -6.73
N THR A 32 0.76 -4.51 -7.14
CA THR A 32 1.93 -5.23 -6.60
C THR A 32 2.41 -4.68 -5.26
N GLY A 33 2.01 -3.45 -4.90
CA GLY A 33 2.40 -2.77 -3.66
C GLY A 33 3.80 -2.14 -3.66
N GLY A 34 4.48 -2.07 -4.81
CA GLY A 34 5.84 -1.48 -4.89
C GLY A 34 5.90 -0.01 -4.42
N THR A 35 4.89 0.79 -4.80
CA THR A 35 4.75 2.18 -4.34
C THR A 35 4.61 2.26 -2.82
N LEU A 36 3.67 1.47 -2.26
CA LEU A 36 3.42 1.45 -0.81
C LEU A 36 4.66 1.03 -0.01
N ARG A 37 5.41 0.02 -0.46
CA ARG A 37 6.69 -0.38 0.18
C ARG A 37 7.67 0.78 0.26
N ALA A 38 7.86 1.51 -0.84
CA ALA A 38 8.75 2.67 -0.85
C ALA A 38 8.27 3.75 0.14
N VAL A 39 6.97 4.08 0.13
CA VAL A 39 6.37 5.08 1.03
C VAL A 39 6.51 4.68 2.50
N ILE A 40 6.20 3.43 2.85
CA ILE A 40 6.32 2.86 4.20
C ILE A 40 7.76 2.96 4.69
N ASP A 41 8.73 2.53 3.87
CA ASP A 41 10.16 2.65 4.19
C ASP A 41 10.57 4.11 4.38
N GLY A 42 9.99 5.02 3.60
CA GLY A 42 10.15 6.46 3.76
C GLY A 42 9.74 6.98 5.12
N ILE A 43 8.49 6.70 5.50
CA ILE A 43 7.89 7.14 6.76
C ILE A 43 8.72 6.61 7.94
N ARG A 44 9.12 5.34 7.88
CA ARG A 44 10.00 4.73 8.90
C ARG A 44 11.37 5.38 8.97
N ARG A 45 11.99 5.72 7.83
CA ARG A 45 13.27 6.45 7.79
C ARG A 45 13.15 7.87 8.37
N CYS A 46 11.96 8.48 8.34
CA CYS A 46 11.67 9.74 9.04
C CYS A 46 11.45 9.56 10.56
N GLY A 47 11.48 8.33 11.08
CA GLY A 47 11.23 8.02 12.49
C GLY A 47 9.74 8.06 12.88
N ALA A 48 8.83 8.03 11.90
CA ALA A 48 7.39 7.98 12.11
C ALA A 48 6.86 6.53 12.04
N GLU A 49 5.67 6.31 12.60
CA GLU A 49 4.95 5.05 12.62
C GLU A 49 3.91 5.01 11.49
N VAL A 50 3.87 3.93 10.72
CA VAL A 50 2.73 3.65 9.84
C VAL A 50 1.66 2.97 10.69
N ALA A 51 0.63 3.71 11.09
CA ALA A 51 -0.41 3.20 11.97
C ALA A 51 -1.39 2.28 11.24
N GLN A 52 -1.72 2.61 9.98
CA GLN A 52 -2.61 1.84 9.12
C GLN A 52 -2.41 2.21 7.65
N VAL A 53 -2.71 1.26 6.77
CA VAL A 53 -2.84 1.48 5.32
C VAL A 53 -4.28 1.15 4.91
N VAL A 54 -4.96 2.10 4.29
CA VAL A 54 -6.31 1.92 3.74
C VAL A 54 -6.24 2.05 2.23
N ILE A 55 -6.76 1.06 1.55
CA ILE A 55 -6.80 0.99 0.09
C ILE A 55 -8.25 0.99 -0.36
N VAL A 56 -8.57 1.78 -1.38
CA VAL A 56 -9.93 1.75 -1.95
C VAL A 56 -10.15 0.42 -2.69
N VAL A 57 -9.25 0.06 -3.63
CA VAL A 57 -9.35 -1.17 -4.43
C VAL A 57 -8.07 -2.02 -4.30
N GLU A 58 -8.19 -3.24 -3.81
CA GLU A 58 -7.15 -4.27 -3.98
C GLU A 58 -7.33 -4.99 -5.32
N LYS A 59 -6.25 -5.18 -6.08
CA LYS A 59 -6.23 -6.00 -7.29
C LYS A 59 -5.39 -7.25 -7.07
N GLY A 60 -6.00 -8.43 -7.15
CA GLY A 60 -5.29 -9.69 -6.93
C GLY A 60 -4.89 -9.89 -5.45
N PRO A 61 -3.70 -10.47 -5.17
CA PRO A 61 -3.25 -10.79 -3.80
C PRO A 61 -2.46 -9.68 -3.11
N GLY A 62 -2.64 -8.41 -3.51
CA GLY A 62 -1.73 -7.32 -3.15
C GLY A 62 -1.58 -7.09 -1.64
N MET A 63 -2.65 -7.20 -0.84
CA MET A 63 -2.57 -7.07 0.62
C MET A 63 -1.85 -8.26 1.25
N ALA A 64 -2.13 -9.48 0.79
CA ALA A 64 -1.46 -10.67 1.28
C ALA A 64 0.05 -10.62 1.01
N ASP A 65 0.46 -10.09 -0.15
CA ASP A 65 1.88 -9.92 -0.47
C ASP A 65 2.54 -8.83 0.37
N LEU A 66 1.87 -7.69 0.62
CA LEU A 66 2.39 -6.68 1.55
C LEU A 66 2.51 -7.19 2.97
N HIS A 67 1.49 -7.89 3.48
CA HIS A 67 1.48 -8.43 4.84
C HIS A 67 2.51 -9.56 5.01
N ARG A 68 2.77 -10.34 3.97
CA ARG A 68 3.84 -11.36 3.98
C ARG A 68 5.23 -10.73 4.12
N ASP A 69 5.46 -9.63 3.41
CA ASP A 69 6.73 -8.90 3.48
C ASP A 69 6.89 -8.16 4.80
N ASP A 70 5.77 -7.69 5.37
CA ASP A 70 5.74 -6.98 6.63
C ASP A 70 4.47 -7.28 7.44
N PRO A 71 4.53 -8.28 8.33
CA PRO A 71 3.39 -8.69 9.14
C PRO A 71 2.97 -7.65 10.18
N SER A 72 3.76 -6.60 10.41
CA SER A 72 3.42 -5.55 11.38
C SER A 72 2.41 -4.52 10.84
N LEU A 73 2.11 -4.57 9.54
CA LEU A 73 1.21 -3.62 8.90
C LEU A 73 -0.26 -3.99 9.12
N ASN A 74 -1.00 -3.02 9.65
CA ASN A 74 -2.47 -3.02 9.60
C ASN A 74 -2.93 -2.57 8.22
N LEU A 75 -3.53 -3.47 7.44
CA LEU A 75 -4.00 -3.24 6.08
C LEU A 75 -5.52 -3.34 6.03
N SER A 76 -6.15 -2.51 5.21
CA SER A 76 -7.58 -2.61 4.90
C SER A 76 -7.85 -2.27 3.45
N ALA A 77 -8.70 -3.04 2.78
CA ALA A 77 -9.23 -2.72 1.46
C ALA A 77 -10.76 -2.60 1.52
N LEU A 78 -11.34 -1.58 0.88
CA LEU A 78 -12.79 -1.42 0.81
C LEU A 78 -13.45 -2.41 -0.15
N ILE A 79 -12.75 -2.74 -1.23
CA ILE A 79 -13.16 -3.78 -2.18
C ILE A 79 -11.93 -4.45 -2.76
N ALA A 80 -12.02 -5.73 -3.02
CA ALA A 80 -10.98 -6.44 -3.76
C ALA A 80 -11.53 -6.94 -5.10
N VAL A 81 -10.69 -6.92 -6.12
CA VAL A 81 -11.06 -7.17 -7.51
C VAL A 81 -10.12 -8.19 -8.11
N ASP A 82 -10.71 -9.21 -8.73
CA ASP A 82 -10.02 -10.26 -9.48
C ASP A 82 -10.58 -10.36 -10.90
N VAL A 83 -9.79 -10.95 -11.80
CA VAL A 83 -10.25 -11.30 -13.15
C VAL A 83 -10.26 -12.81 -13.28
N VAL A 84 -11.45 -13.40 -13.38
CA VAL A 84 -11.67 -14.85 -13.50
C VAL A 84 -12.41 -15.08 -14.82
N ASP A 85 -11.83 -15.90 -15.71
CA ASP A 85 -12.39 -16.22 -17.03
C ASP A 85 -12.77 -14.96 -17.85
N GLY A 86 -11.93 -13.93 -17.78
CA GLY A 86 -12.14 -12.65 -18.48
C GLY A 86 -13.24 -11.76 -17.87
N ARG A 87 -13.79 -12.14 -16.71
CA ARG A 87 -14.81 -11.36 -16.00
C ARG A 87 -14.26 -10.78 -14.71
N VAL A 88 -14.69 -9.56 -14.39
CA VAL A 88 -14.37 -8.91 -13.12
C VAL A 88 -15.21 -9.56 -12.02
N VAL A 89 -14.54 -10.05 -10.99
CA VAL A 89 -15.17 -10.58 -9.77
C VAL A 89 -14.74 -9.71 -8.60
N THR A 90 -15.69 -9.34 -7.75
CA THR A 90 -15.44 -8.52 -6.56
C THR A 90 -15.56 -9.34 -5.28
N ARG A 91 -14.65 -9.08 -4.35
CA ARG A 91 -14.71 -9.55 -2.96
C ARG A 91 -14.98 -8.35 -2.04
N PRO A 92 -15.74 -8.55 -0.94
CA PRO A 92 -16.07 -7.47 -0.01
C PRO A 92 -14.82 -6.95 0.72
N ALA A 93 -15.02 -5.85 1.46
CA ALA A 93 -13.99 -5.24 2.29
C ALA A 93 -13.27 -6.28 3.17
N THR A 94 -11.96 -6.15 3.27
CA THR A 94 -11.09 -7.09 4.00
C THR A 94 -10.05 -6.31 4.80
N SER A 95 -9.69 -6.82 5.99
CA SER A 95 -8.65 -6.27 6.85
C SER A 95 -7.65 -7.35 7.25
N MET A 96 -6.38 -6.96 7.40
CA MET A 96 -5.30 -7.80 7.92
C MET A 96 -4.59 -7.01 9.02
N ALA A 97 -4.37 -7.63 10.18
CA ALA A 97 -3.71 -7.06 11.34
C ALA A 97 -2.76 -8.10 11.95
#